data_AF-A0A5B9W3V2-F1
#
_entry.id   AF-A0A5B9W3V2-F1
#
_cell.length_a   1.000
_cell.length_b   1.000
_cell.length_c   1.000
_cell.angle_alpha   90.00
_cell.angle_beta   90.00
_cell.angle_gamma   90.00
#
_symmetry.space_group_name_H-M   'P 1'
#
loop_
_entity.id
_entity.type
_entity.pdbx_description
1 polymer ?
#
loop_
_entity_poly.entity_id
_entity_poly.type
_entity_poly.pdbx_seq_one_letter_code
_entity_poly.pdbx_strand_id
1 'polypeptide(L)'
;MRRRAFIPDPPGRLEGRALLSGAAGAAHGPVALSGIGLGVTLSRVRADFEEFSASGDLSRLKTQLQQLAGGIPFGKVDGLGERINAILARMQQDIVVGKPHPVARAHQGVASAIKADVKARIADGSVHVKD
;
A
#
# COMPACT_ATOMS: atom_id res chain seq x y z
N MET A 1 -27.64 -10.46 -48.84
CA MET A 1 -27.39 -9.63 -47.64
C MET A 1 -27.61 -10.46 -46.39
N ARG A 2 -26.56 -10.80 -45.62
CA ARG A 2 -26.66 -11.56 -44.36
C ARG A 2 -26.64 -10.58 -43.18
N ARG A 3 -27.74 -10.48 -42.44
CA ARG A 3 -27.82 -9.74 -41.17
C ARG A 3 -27.18 -10.60 -40.07
N ARG A 4 -26.08 -10.13 -39.47
CA ARG A 4 -25.50 -10.73 -38.27
C ARG A 4 -26.24 -10.20 -37.05
N ALA A 5 -26.81 -11.10 -36.25
CA ALA A 5 -27.42 -10.77 -34.98
C ALA A 5 -26.35 -10.30 -33.97
N PHE A 6 -26.64 -9.22 -33.26
CA PHE A 6 -25.84 -8.74 -32.13
C PHE A 6 -26.00 -9.72 -30.97
N ILE A 7 -24.90 -10.35 -30.56
CA ILE A 7 -24.85 -11.21 -29.37
C ILE A 7 -24.28 -10.35 -28.24
N PRO A 8 -25.03 -10.03 -27.19
CA PRO A 8 -24.47 -9.36 -26.02
C PRO A 8 -23.52 -10.31 -25.28
N ASP A 9 -22.30 -9.83 -25.03
CA ASP A 9 -21.26 -10.50 -24.24
C ASP A 9 -21.73 -10.68 -22.78
N PRO A 10 -21.40 -11.80 -22.09
CA PRO A 10 -21.84 -12.03 -20.72
C PRO A 10 -21.25 -11.00 -19.74
N PRO A 11 -22.01 -10.56 -18.72
CA PRO A 11 -21.56 -9.54 -17.78
C PRO A 11 -20.56 -10.17 -16.81
N GLY A 12 -19.26 -10.06 -17.09
CA GLY A 12 -18.28 -10.68 -16.21
C GLY A 12 -16.82 -10.31 -16.39
N ARG A 13 -16.47 -9.29 -17.19
CA ARG A 13 -15.06 -8.97 -17.43
C ARG A 13 -14.73 -7.49 -17.63
N LEU A 14 -15.42 -6.61 -16.92
CA LEU A 14 -15.12 -5.17 -16.92
C LEU A 14 -14.03 -4.74 -15.92
N GLU A 15 -13.61 -5.62 -15.01
CA GLU A 15 -12.64 -5.25 -13.95
C GLU A 15 -11.20 -5.08 -14.46
N GLY A 16 -10.88 -5.55 -15.67
CA GLY A 16 -9.49 -5.61 -16.16
C GLY A 16 -9.05 -4.49 -17.10
N ARG A 17 -9.96 -3.62 -17.59
CA ARG A 17 -9.63 -2.67 -18.69
C ARG A 17 -9.86 -1.19 -18.39
N ALA A 18 -10.37 -0.84 -17.21
CA ALA A 18 -10.54 0.57 -16.83
C ALA A 18 -9.22 1.26 -16.37
N LEU A 19 -8.12 0.53 -16.22
CA LEU A 19 -6.87 1.06 -15.65
C LEU A 19 -5.96 1.81 -16.64
N LEU A 20 -6.26 1.82 -17.95
CA LEU A 20 -5.35 2.35 -18.99
C LEU A 20 -5.87 3.57 -19.74
N SER A 21 -6.95 4.20 -19.28
CA SER A 21 -7.38 5.51 -19.77
C SER A 21 -7.63 6.39 -18.56
N GLY A 22 -7.02 7.58 -18.55
CA GLY A 22 -7.02 8.55 -17.45
C GLY A 22 -8.39 9.17 -17.13
N ALA A 23 -9.41 8.34 -16.98
CA ALA A 23 -10.79 8.66 -16.63
C ALA A 23 -11.34 7.74 -15.52
N ALA A 24 -10.48 6.99 -14.81
CA ALA A 24 -10.88 6.16 -13.65
C ALA A 24 -10.88 6.94 -12.32
N GLY A 25 -11.02 8.27 -12.37
CA GLY A 25 -11.01 9.12 -11.18
C GLY A 25 -12.33 9.21 -10.40
N ALA A 26 -13.42 8.52 -10.79
CA ALA A 26 -14.73 8.85 -10.21
C ALA A 26 -15.81 7.75 -10.21
N ALA A 27 -15.47 6.45 -10.26
CA ALA A 27 -16.50 5.42 -10.08
C ALA A 27 -16.84 5.15 -8.60
N HIS A 28 -15.89 5.42 -7.71
CA HIS A 28 -16.09 5.48 -6.27
C HIS A 28 -15.57 6.85 -5.86
N GLY A 29 -16.42 7.68 -5.23
CA GLY A 29 -16.00 8.98 -4.73
C GLY A 29 -14.77 8.88 -3.80
N PRO A 30 -14.16 10.02 -3.45
CA PRO A 30 -12.95 10.05 -2.63
C PRO A 30 -13.10 9.18 -1.39
N VAL A 31 -12.15 8.26 -1.18
CA VAL A 31 -12.17 7.40 0.00
C VAL A 31 -11.79 8.26 1.20
N ALA A 32 -12.69 8.35 2.18
CA ALA A 32 -12.42 9.08 3.40
C ALA A 32 -11.41 8.30 4.24
N LEU A 33 -10.20 8.84 4.38
CA LEU A 33 -9.20 8.32 5.31
C LEU A 33 -9.26 9.19 6.55
N SER A 34 -9.71 8.65 7.68
CA SER A 34 -9.65 9.42 8.93
C SER A 34 -8.19 9.70 9.28
N GLY A 35 -7.85 10.94 9.66
CA GLY A 35 -6.50 11.29 10.11
C GLY A 35 -6.02 10.40 11.27
N ILE A 36 -6.97 9.95 12.11
CA ILE A 36 -6.77 8.96 13.18
C ILE A 36 -6.29 7.61 12.60
N GLY A 37 -6.83 7.18 11.45
CA GLY A 37 -6.45 5.95 10.78
C GLY A 37 -4.99 5.92 10.32
N LEU A 38 -4.47 7.05 9.82
CA LEU A 38 -3.05 7.16 9.46
C LEU A 38 -2.15 7.12 10.71
N GLY A 39 -2.52 7.85 11.77
CA GLY A 39 -1.79 7.85 13.03
C GLY A 39 -1.73 6.47 13.70
N VAL A 40 -2.86 5.73 13.68
CA VAL A 40 -2.93 4.35 14.15
C VAL A 40 -2.06 3.42 13.29
N THR A 41 -2.09 3.59 11.97
CA THR A 41 -1.25 2.80 11.06
C THR A 41 0.23 2.99 11.34
N LEU A 42 0.69 4.24 11.50
CA LEU A 42 2.09 4.54 11.81
C LEU A 42 2.49 4.03 13.20
N SER A 43 1.61 4.14 14.19
CA SER A 43 1.83 3.56 15.53
C SER A 43 1.97 2.04 15.46
N ARG A 44 1.18 1.38 14.62
CA ARG A 44 1.23 -0.07 14.46
C ARG A 44 2.49 -0.53 13.74
N VAL A 45 2.93 0.20 12.71
CA VAL A 45 4.24 -0.01 12.07
C VAL A 45 5.36 0.05 13.13
N ARG A 46 5.34 1.05 14.00
CA ARG A 46 6.33 1.15 15.09
C ARG A 46 6.30 -0.08 15.99
N ALA A 47 5.13 -0.49 16.45
CA ALA A 47 4.97 -1.67 17.30
C ALA A 47 5.49 -2.96 16.62
N ASP A 48 5.22 -3.15 15.33
CA ASP A 48 5.70 -4.31 14.57
C ASP A 48 7.24 -4.33 14.50
N PHE A 49 7.88 -3.18 14.33
CA PHE A 49 9.36 -3.06 14.34
C PHE A 49 9.96 -3.26 15.74
N GLU A 50 9.28 -2.82 16.80
CA GLU A 50 9.69 -3.09 18.19
C GLU A 50 9.59 -4.59 18.49
N GLU A 51 8.52 -5.26 18.05
CA GLU A 51 8.35 -6.70 18.21
C GLU A 51 9.35 -7.51 17.36
N PHE A 52 9.67 -7.06 16.14
CA PHE A 52 10.77 -7.62 15.36
C PHE A 52 12.11 -7.50 16.09
N SER A 53 12.38 -6.37 16.73
CA SER A 53 13.63 -6.16 17.48
C SER A 53 13.76 -7.12 18.67
N ALA A 54 12.64 -7.55 19.25
CA ALA A 54 12.61 -8.53 20.34
C ALA A 54 12.65 -10.00 19.85
N SER A 55 11.98 -10.31 18.74
CA SER A 55 11.80 -11.69 18.26
C SER A 55 12.77 -12.12 17.15
N GLY A 56 13.26 -11.18 16.35
CA GLY A 56 14.03 -11.43 15.13
C GLY A 56 13.22 -12.03 13.97
N ASP A 57 11.89 -12.17 14.10
CA ASP A 57 11.06 -12.84 13.09
C ASP A 57 10.69 -11.90 11.93
N LEU A 58 11.49 -11.96 10.86
CA LEU A 58 11.27 -11.18 9.65
C LEU A 58 10.00 -11.60 8.88
N SER A 59 9.62 -12.88 8.94
CA SER A 59 8.44 -13.39 8.24
C SER A 59 7.17 -12.80 8.83
N ARG A 60 7.13 -12.75 10.17
CA ARG A 60 6.05 -12.10 10.92
C ARG A 60 5.99 -10.60 10.62
N LEU A 61 7.12 -9.89 10.70
CA LEU A 61 7.19 -8.46 10.38
C LEU A 61 6.67 -8.17 8.97
N LYS A 62 7.12 -8.95 7.97
CA LYS A 62 6.66 -8.83 6.59
C LYS A 62 5.15 -9.02 6.48
N THR A 63 4.62 -10.05 7.14
CA THR A 63 3.18 -10.34 7.11
C THR A 63 2.36 -9.21 7.72
N GLN A 64 2.77 -8.70 8.89
CA GLN A 64 2.10 -7.58 9.57
C GLN A 64 2.11 -6.31 8.70
N LEU A 65 3.27 -5.95 8.14
CA LEU A 65 3.38 -4.76 7.30
C LEU A 65 2.59 -4.88 5.98
N GLN A 66 2.48 -6.09 5.40
CA GLN A 66 1.63 -6.32 4.24
C GLN A 66 0.14 -6.21 4.58
N GLN A 67 -0.28 -6.70 5.75
CA GLN A 67 -1.66 -6.53 6.23
C GLN A 67 -1.99 -5.04 6.44
N LEU A 68 -1.07 -4.27 7.03
CA LEU A 68 -1.22 -2.83 7.18
C LEU A 68 -1.30 -2.11 5.83
N ALA A 69 -0.42 -2.46 4.89
CA ALA A 69 -0.45 -1.90 3.54
C ALA A 69 -1.76 -2.23 2.79
N GLY A 70 -2.32 -3.42 3.04
CA GLY A 70 -3.63 -3.81 2.51
C GLY A 70 -4.81 -3.06 3.13
N GLY A 71 -4.65 -2.53 4.35
CA GLY A 71 -5.64 -1.68 5.02
C GLY A 71 -5.60 -0.22 4.58
N ILE A 72 -4.53 0.21 3.90
CA ILE A 72 -4.45 1.54 3.29
C ILE A 72 -5.21 1.50 1.97
N PRO A 73 -6.18 2.41 1.75
CA PRO A 73 -6.89 2.52 0.47
C PRO A 73 -5.89 2.60 -0.68
N PHE A 74 -6.11 1.79 -1.72
CA PHE A 74 -5.25 1.72 -2.92
C PHE A 74 -3.82 1.19 -2.72
N GLY A 75 -3.40 0.84 -1.50
CA GLY A 75 -2.03 0.39 -1.21
C GLY A 75 -1.56 -0.86 -2.01
N LYS A 76 -2.49 -1.72 -2.44
CA LYS A 76 -2.17 -2.85 -3.34
C LYS A 76 -1.99 -2.44 -4.80
N VAL A 77 -2.69 -1.40 -5.25
CA VAL A 77 -2.69 -0.95 -6.66
C VAL A 77 -1.46 -0.10 -6.97
N ASP A 78 -0.93 0.64 -5.99
CA ASP A 78 0.22 1.54 -6.16
C ASP A 78 1.59 0.90 -5.88
N GLY A 79 1.61 -0.38 -5.54
CA GLY A 79 2.85 -1.06 -5.19
C GLY A 79 3.44 -0.62 -3.85
N LEU A 80 2.62 -0.05 -2.94
CA LEU A 80 3.07 0.27 -1.57
C LEU A 80 3.59 -0.99 -0.87
N GLY A 81 2.90 -2.12 -1.04
CA GLY A 81 3.37 -3.42 -0.54
C GLY A 81 4.72 -3.86 -1.13
N GLU A 82 4.97 -3.57 -2.41
CA GLU A 82 6.27 -3.86 -3.06
C GLU A 82 7.38 -2.96 -2.52
N ARG A 83 7.10 -1.67 -2.34
CA ARG A 83 8.04 -0.71 -1.74
C ARG A 83 8.42 -1.13 -0.32
N ILE A 84 7.44 -1.54 0.48
CA ILE A 84 7.67 -2.06 1.84
C ILE A 84 8.55 -3.32 1.78
N ASN A 85 8.27 -4.25 0.88
CA ASN A 85 9.12 -5.45 0.71
C ASN A 85 10.55 -5.09 0.31
N ALA A 86 10.75 -4.13 -0.60
CA ALA A 86 12.07 -3.67 -0.99
C ALA A 86 12.84 -3.05 0.19
N ILE A 87 12.17 -2.29 1.05
CA ILE A 87 12.75 -1.73 2.27
C ILE A 87 13.17 -2.84 3.24
N LEU A 88 12.32 -3.85 3.44
CA LEU A 88 12.64 -4.99 4.32
C LEU A 88 13.78 -5.86 3.76
N ALA A 89 13.83 -6.07 2.44
CA ALA A 89 14.92 -6.80 1.80
C ALA A 89 16.25 -6.06 1.99
N ARG A 90 16.24 -4.73 1.82
CA ARG A 90 17.41 -3.88 2.10
C ARG A 90 17.80 -3.91 3.57
N MET A 91 16.83 -3.89 4.49
CA MET A 91 17.08 -4.03 5.92
C MET A 91 17.79 -5.33 6.23
N GLN A 92 17.31 -6.45 5.70
CA GLN A 92 17.92 -7.76 5.91
C GLN A 92 19.35 -7.80 5.37
N GLN A 93 19.57 -7.25 4.17
CA GLN A 93 20.91 -7.11 3.62
C GLN A 93 21.82 -6.26 4.51
N ASP A 94 21.32 -5.11 4.99
CA ASP A 94 22.05 -4.18 5.85
C ASP A 94 22.39 -4.81 7.21
N ILE A 95 21.53 -5.69 7.75
CA ILE A 95 21.82 -6.52 8.94
C ILE A 95 22.98 -7.48 8.64
N VAL A 96 22.90 -8.21 7.53
CA VAL A 96 23.92 -9.21 7.14
C VAL A 96 25.29 -8.57 6.95
N VAL A 97 25.36 -7.37 6.34
CA VAL A 97 26.61 -6.64 6.14
C VAL A 97 27.05 -5.80 7.35
N GLY A 98 26.33 -5.88 8.48
CA GLY A 98 26.72 -5.21 9.73
C GLY A 98 26.62 -3.69 9.71
N LYS A 99 25.72 -3.10 8.91
CA LYS A 99 25.52 -1.65 8.89
C LYS A 99 24.92 -1.15 10.20
N PRO A 100 25.20 0.11 10.58
CA PRO A 100 24.61 0.71 11.77
C PRO A 100 23.11 0.97 11.60
N HIS A 101 22.33 0.61 12.63
CA HIS A 101 20.89 0.88 12.77
C HIS A 101 20.01 0.50 11.57
N PRO A 102 20.11 -0.73 11.03
CA PRO A 102 19.37 -1.13 9.82
C PRO A 102 17.85 -1.15 10.05
N VAL A 103 17.42 -1.59 11.25
CA VAL A 103 16.01 -1.65 11.66
C VAL A 103 15.39 -0.27 11.77
N ALA A 104 16.09 0.68 12.41
CA ALA A 104 15.60 2.05 12.56
C ALA A 104 15.44 2.76 11.20
N ARG A 105 16.39 2.53 10.28
CA ARG A 105 16.32 3.06 8.90
C ARG A 105 15.14 2.45 8.13
N ALA A 106 14.92 1.14 8.27
CA ALA A 106 13.81 0.46 7.63
C ALA A 106 12.46 0.97 8.15
N HIS A 107 12.32 1.13 9.47
CA HIS A 107 11.15 1.74 10.09
C HIS A 107 10.86 3.14 9.53
N GLN A 108 11.87 4.01 9.49
CA GLN A 108 11.73 5.35 8.89
C GLN A 108 11.35 5.28 7.41
N GLY A 109 11.94 4.34 6.66
CA GLY A 109 11.62 4.10 5.26
C GLY A 109 10.17 3.72 5.04
N VAL A 110 9.66 2.74 5.81
CA VAL A 110 8.26 2.28 5.72
C VAL A 110 7.29 3.40 6.10
N ALA A 111 7.55 4.10 7.21
CA ALA A 111 6.71 5.22 7.63
C ALA A 111 6.69 6.35 6.59
N SER A 112 7.83 6.64 5.96
CA SER A 112 7.94 7.66 4.90
C SER A 112 7.22 7.23 3.63
N ALA A 113 7.32 5.95 3.25
CA ALA A 113 6.62 5.40 2.09
C ALA A 113 5.10 5.49 2.27
N ILE A 114 4.58 5.10 3.44
CA ILE A 114 3.15 5.21 3.77
C ILE A 114 2.69 6.67 3.72
N LYS A 115 3.44 7.59 4.34
CA LYS A 115 3.09 9.03 4.32
C LYS A 115 3.11 9.61 2.90
N ALA A 116 4.10 9.25 2.09
CA ALA A 116 4.22 9.72 0.72
C ALA A 116 3.07 9.22 -0.14
N ASP A 117 2.69 7.95 0.03
CA ASP A 117 1.56 7.33 -0.67
C ASP A 117 0.24 8.04 -0.34
N VAL A 118 -0.07 8.19 0.95
CA VAL A 118 -1.26 8.93 1.39
C VAL A 118 -1.25 10.38 0.92
N LYS A 119 -0.10 11.07 0.96
CA LYS A 119 0.03 12.45 0.47
C LYS A 119 -0.23 12.56 -1.03
N ALA A 120 0.29 11.63 -1.83
CA ALA A 120 0.05 11.60 -3.28
C ALA A 120 -1.44 11.42 -3.58
N ARG A 121 -2.12 10.59 -2.79
CA ARG A 121 -3.56 10.29 -2.91
C ARG A 121 -4.46 11.44 -2.48
N ILE A 122 -4.02 12.25 -1.52
CA ILE A 122 -4.69 13.51 -1.18
C ILE A 122 -4.53 14.51 -2.34
N ALA A 123 -3.33 14.58 -2.93
CA ALA A 123 -3.05 15.51 -4.02
C ALA A 123 -3.77 15.14 -5.33
N ASP A 124 -3.97 13.85 -5.61
CA ASP A 124 -4.69 13.37 -6.79
C ASP A 124 -6.24 13.35 -6.62
N GLY A 125 -6.73 13.65 -5.41
CA GLY A 125 -8.16 13.70 -5.08
C GLY A 125 -8.82 12.34 -4.83
N SER A 126 -8.08 11.24 -4.84
CA SER A 126 -8.60 9.88 -4.57
C SER A 126 -8.87 9.64 -3.08
N VAL A 127 -8.23 10.40 -2.20
CA VAL A 127 -8.41 10.32 -0.74
C VAL A 127 -8.71 11.69 -0.16
N HIS A 128 -9.75 11.77 0.67
CA HIS A 128 -10.02 12.93 1.51
C HIS A 128 -9.71 12.60 2.97
N VAL A 129 -8.93 13.46 3.63
CA VAL A 129 -8.74 13.34 5.07
C VAL A 129 -9.97 13.92 5.76
N LYS A 130 -10.70 13.07 6.47
CA LYS A 130 -11.83 13.51 7.29
C LYS A 130 -11.29 13.78 8.70
N ASP A 131 -11.38 15.04 9.12
CA ASP A 131 -11.08 15.51 10.48
C ASP A 131 -12.07 14.90 11.48
#